data_AF-A0A0D3G8D2-F1
#
_entry.id   AF-A0A0D3G8D2-F1
#
_cell.length_a   1.000
_cell.length_b   1.000
_cell.length_c   1.000
_cell.angle_alpha   90.00
_cell.angle_beta   90.00
_cell.angle_gamma   90.00
#
_symmetry.space_group_name_H-M   'P 1'
#
loop_
_entity.id
_entity.type
_entity.pdbx_description
1 polymer ?
#
loop_
_entity_poly.entity_id
_entity_poly.type
_entity_poly.pdbx_seq_one_letter_code
_entity_poly.pdbx_strand_id
1 'polypeptide(L)'
;MVDGMQRHALSSRLAVPILYGTDAVHGHNNVYGATVFPHNVGLGATRDAELARKIGEATALEVRATGIHWTFAPCVAVCRDPRWGRCYECYSEDTEVVRSLTTIVSGLQGQPPADHPHGYPFLSSPRVNVLACAKHFVGDGGTDKGINEGNTICSLEDLEGIHIRPYPDCISQGVATVMASYTQWNGEPLHASRYLLTDVLKGKLGFKGFVVSDWEGIDRLCEPRGSDYRYCIAQSVNAGMDMIMIPFRFEKFLEDLVFLVEAGEIPMSRIDDAVERILRVKFISGVFEHPFSDPSLADIIGCKEHRLLAREAVRKSLVLLKNGKNQKEPFLPLAKNVKRILVAGTHADNIGYQCGGWTIAWNGDSGRITIGTTILEAIKESVGAETEVVYEECPTEATVETGEFSYAVVVVGEVPYAEWLGDRTDLSIPFNGSDLISRIASKVPTLVVVISGRPLVVEPQVLDKVDALVAAWLPGSEGMGVTDCLFGDHDFLGTLPVTWFRSTDQLPINARDASDDPLFPFGYGLKMFRGD
;
A
#
# COMPACT_ATOMS: atom_id res chain seq x y z
N MET A 1 15.39 -17.76 -11.29
CA MET A 1 16.27 -17.26 -10.21
C MET A 1 16.08 -18.04 -8.92
N VAL A 2 14.88 -18.04 -8.32
CA VAL A 2 14.60 -18.65 -7.00
C VAL A 2 15.03 -20.12 -6.93
N ASP A 3 14.66 -20.96 -7.90
CA ASP A 3 15.07 -22.37 -7.93
C ASP A 3 16.60 -22.56 -7.94
N GLY A 4 17.33 -21.63 -8.56
CA GLY A 4 18.79 -21.64 -8.56
C GLY A 4 19.35 -21.46 -7.16
N MET A 5 18.86 -20.46 -6.42
CA MET A 5 19.24 -20.23 -5.02
C MET A 5 18.83 -21.41 -4.13
N GLN A 6 17.64 -21.98 -4.37
CA GLN A 6 17.16 -23.11 -3.62
C GLN A 6 18.04 -24.35 -3.79
N ARG A 7 18.48 -24.68 -5.02
CA ARG A 7 19.42 -25.79 -5.26
C ARG A 7 20.73 -25.62 -4.49
N HIS A 8 21.22 -24.39 -4.33
CA HIS A 8 22.40 -24.11 -3.53
C HIS A 8 22.14 -24.28 -2.02
N ALA A 9 20.99 -23.84 -1.52
CA ALA A 9 20.64 -24.04 -0.11
C ALA A 9 20.52 -25.55 0.23
N LEU A 10 19.90 -26.31 -0.66
CA LEU A 10 19.69 -27.75 -0.50
C LEU A 10 20.97 -28.59 -0.66
N SER A 11 22.04 -28.05 -1.21
CA SER A 11 23.34 -28.75 -1.26
C SER A 11 24.13 -28.65 0.05
N SER A 12 23.66 -27.86 1.02
CA SER A 12 24.22 -27.80 2.37
C SER A 12 24.03 -29.12 3.13
N ARG A 13 24.85 -29.36 4.17
CA ARG A 13 24.82 -30.60 4.98
C ARG A 13 23.44 -30.98 5.51
N LEU A 14 22.64 -29.98 5.90
CA LEU A 14 21.29 -30.17 6.47
C LEU A 14 20.19 -29.96 5.44
N ALA A 15 20.53 -29.55 4.21
CA ALA A 15 19.58 -29.26 3.14
C ALA A 15 18.39 -28.39 3.59
N VAL A 16 18.64 -27.35 4.40
CA VAL A 16 17.60 -26.44 4.87
C VAL A 16 17.25 -25.47 3.73
N PRO A 17 16.04 -25.49 3.18
CA PRO A 17 15.63 -24.59 2.11
C PRO A 17 15.57 -23.13 2.58
N ILE A 18 15.71 -22.19 1.65
CA ILE A 18 15.48 -20.76 1.90
C ILE A 18 13.99 -20.42 1.80
N LEU A 19 13.60 -19.35 2.50
CA LEU A 19 12.40 -18.60 2.15
C LEU A 19 12.86 -17.41 1.31
N TYR A 20 12.26 -17.23 0.14
CA TYR A 20 12.46 -16.04 -0.66
C TYR A 20 11.32 -15.06 -0.37
N GLY A 21 11.66 -13.84 0.06
CA GLY A 21 10.74 -12.74 0.36
C GLY A 21 10.69 -11.69 -0.74
N THR A 22 9.54 -11.03 -0.92
CA THR A 22 9.38 -9.87 -1.82
C THR A 22 8.33 -8.92 -1.29
N ASP A 23 8.44 -7.63 -1.58
CA ASP A 23 7.31 -6.71 -1.44
C ASP A 23 6.31 -6.98 -2.56
N ALA A 24 5.20 -7.66 -2.24
CA ALA A 24 4.03 -7.75 -3.11
C ALA A 24 2.86 -7.08 -2.37
N VAL A 25 2.87 -5.75 -2.34
CA VAL A 25 2.05 -4.93 -1.43
C VAL A 25 0.75 -4.41 -2.04
N HIS A 26 0.59 -4.51 -3.36
CA HIS A 26 -0.65 -4.22 -4.09
C HIS A 26 -0.71 -5.09 -5.36
N GLY A 27 -0.55 -6.40 -5.19
CA GLY A 27 -0.23 -7.36 -6.25
C GLY A 27 1.25 -7.70 -6.28
N HIS A 28 1.67 -8.57 -7.21
CA HIS A 28 3.08 -8.94 -7.39
C HIS A 28 3.86 -7.88 -8.18
N ASN A 29 3.86 -6.68 -7.61
CA ASN A 29 4.12 -5.40 -8.24
C ASN A 29 5.55 -5.20 -8.80
N ASN A 30 6.53 -6.00 -8.37
CA ASN A 30 7.90 -5.99 -8.91
C ASN A 30 8.02 -6.72 -10.25
N VAL A 31 6.98 -7.44 -10.68
CA VAL A 31 7.02 -8.33 -11.85
C VAL A 31 6.28 -7.70 -13.03
N TYR A 32 6.98 -7.56 -14.15
CA TYR A 32 6.39 -7.09 -15.39
C TYR A 32 5.21 -7.98 -15.81
N GLY A 33 4.07 -7.35 -16.11
CA GLY A 33 2.86 -8.03 -16.54
C GLY A 33 1.98 -8.56 -15.42
N ALA A 34 2.41 -8.54 -14.16
CA ALA A 34 1.57 -8.87 -13.01
C ALA A 34 0.39 -7.88 -12.87
N THR A 35 -0.68 -8.33 -12.21
CA THR A 35 -1.80 -7.45 -11.87
C THR A 35 -1.36 -6.46 -10.80
N VAL A 36 -1.66 -5.17 -11.00
CA VAL A 36 -1.40 -4.12 -10.01
C VAL A 36 -2.74 -3.62 -9.48
N PHE A 37 -3.01 -3.90 -8.21
CA PHE A 37 -4.22 -3.48 -7.50
C PHE A 37 -4.10 -2.02 -7.01
N PRO A 38 -5.21 -1.38 -6.60
CA PRO A 38 -5.14 -0.12 -5.89
C PRO A 38 -4.26 -0.24 -4.63
N HIS A 39 -3.50 0.80 -4.34
CA HIS A 39 -2.78 0.88 -3.05
C HIS A 39 -3.74 0.93 -1.86
N ASN A 40 -3.21 0.63 -0.68
CA ASN A 40 -3.98 0.39 0.53
C ASN A 40 -4.94 1.52 0.90
N VAL A 41 -4.57 2.79 0.72
CA VAL A 41 -5.50 3.92 0.98
C VAL A 41 -6.76 3.80 0.11
N GLY A 42 -6.63 3.40 -1.15
CA GLY A 42 -7.78 3.15 -2.03
C GLY A 42 -8.60 1.95 -1.56
N LEU A 43 -7.95 0.87 -1.13
CA LEU A 43 -8.66 -0.29 -0.55
C LEU A 43 -9.39 0.08 0.76
N GLY A 44 -8.80 0.96 1.57
CA GLY A 44 -9.42 1.62 2.70
C GLY A 44 -10.77 2.23 2.33
N ALA A 45 -10.78 3.00 1.23
CA ALA A 45 -11.97 3.70 0.76
C ALA A 45 -13.16 2.75 0.46
N THR A 46 -12.89 1.49 0.13
CA THR A 46 -13.91 0.48 -0.20
C THR A 46 -14.71 -0.01 1.02
N ARG A 47 -14.10 0.00 2.23
CA ARG A 47 -14.62 -0.64 3.44
C ARG A 47 -15.02 -2.13 3.24
N ASP A 48 -14.37 -2.81 2.29
CA ASP A 48 -14.74 -4.16 1.84
C ASP A 48 -13.67 -5.18 2.22
N ALA A 49 -13.87 -5.80 3.39
CA ALA A 49 -13.00 -6.84 3.93
C ALA A 49 -12.94 -8.09 3.03
N GLU A 50 -14.03 -8.42 2.33
CA GLU A 50 -14.06 -9.57 1.43
C GLU A 50 -13.27 -9.30 0.15
N LEU A 51 -13.33 -8.06 -0.35
CA LEU A 51 -12.48 -7.62 -1.46
C LEU A 51 -11.00 -7.70 -1.08
N ALA A 52 -10.60 -7.19 0.10
CA ALA A 52 -9.22 -7.27 0.57
C ALA A 52 -8.72 -8.73 0.68
N ARG A 53 -9.59 -9.64 1.16
CA ARG A 53 -9.32 -11.09 1.20
C ARG A 53 -9.07 -11.65 -0.20
N LYS A 54 -9.95 -11.39 -1.17
CA LYS A 54 -9.80 -11.85 -2.56
C LYS A 54 -8.54 -11.29 -3.23
N ILE A 55 -8.17 -10.04 -2.95
CA ILE A 55 -6.92 -9.44 -3.45
C ILE A 55 -5.72 -10.19 -2.90
N GLY A 56 -5.75 -10.57 -1.61
CA GLY A 56 -4.74 -11.44 -1.01
C GLY A 56 -4.64 -12.79 -1.71
N GLU A 57 -5.76 -13.43 -2.03
CA GLU A 57 -5.76 -14.72 -2.76
C GLU A 57 -5.13 -14.59 -4.16
N ALA A 58 -5.54 -13.59 -4.93
CA ALA A 58 -4.98 -13.32 -6.26
C ALA A 58 -3.48 -13.00 -6.19
N THR A 59 -3.08 -12.18 -5.22
CA THR A 59 -1.67 -11.82 -5.00
C THR A 59 -0.84 -13.04 -4.64
N ALA A 60 -1.33 -13.92 -3.75
CA ALA A 60 -0.62 -15.13 -3.37
C ALA A 60 -0.32 -16.04 -4.56
N LEU A 61 -1.32 -16.21 -5.45
CA LEU A 61 -1.17 -16.99 -6.67
C LEU A 61 -0.11 -16.39 -7.62
N GLU A 62 -0.15 -15.08 -7.86
CA GLU A 62 0.84 -14.42 -8.74
C GLU A 62 2.26 -14.47 -8.14
N VAL A 63 2.39 -14.30 -6.82
CA VAL A 63 3.68 -14.45 -6.13
C VAL A 63 4.21 -15.88 -6.27
N ARG A 64 3.36 -16.89 -6.03
CA ARG A 64 3.72 -18.31 -6.16
C ARG A 64 4.08 -18.69 -7.59
N ALA A 65 3.45 -18.08 -8.60
CA ALA A 65 3.78 -18.27 -10.00
C ALA A 65 5.23 -17.90 -10.35
N THR A 66 5.89 -17.09 -9.52
CA THR A 66 7.32 -16.74 -9.68
C THR A 66 8.27 -17.55 -8.79
N GLY A 67 7.74 -18.53 -8.05
CA GLY A 67 8.49 -19.37 -7.12
C GLY A 67 8.78 -18.73 -5.77
N ILE A 68 8.21 -17.56 -5.47
CA ILE A 68 8.43 -16.84 -4.20
C ILE A 68 7.46 -17.36 -3.12
N HIS A 69 7.92 -17.39 -1.86
CA HIS A 69 7.24 -18.09 -0.76
C HIS A 69 6.65 -17.15 0.29
N TRP A 70 7.14 -15.92 0.34
CA TRP A 70 6.89 -14.96 1.39
C TRP A 70 6.71 -13.56 0.80
N THR A 71 5.65 -12.86 1.21
CA THR A 71 5.43 -11.45 0.87
C THR A 71 5.52 -10.58 2.12
N PHE A 72 6.10 -9.38 1.95
CA PHE A 72 6.15 -8.35 2.98
C PHE A 72 4.85 -7.52 3.01
N ALA A 73 3.71 -8.18 3.19
CA ALA A 73 2.38 -7.57 3.26
C ALA A 73 1.48 -8.33 4.25
N PRO A 74 0.52 -7.65 4.91
CA PRO A 74 0.12 -6.25 4.73
C PRO A 74 0.91 -5.23 5.58
N CYS A 75 0.99 -4.00 5.06
CA CYS A 75 1.24 -2.82 5.90
C CYS A 75 -0.06 -2.49 6.66
N VAL A 76 -0.01 -2.56 7.99
CA VAL A 76 -1.15 -2.29 8.90
C VAL A 76 -0.92 -1.02 9.72
N ALA A 77 -0.10 -0.13 9.19
CA ALA A 77 0.10 1.21 9.73
C ALA A 77 -1.22 1.99 9.77
N VAL A 78 -1.41 2.75 10.84
CA VAL A 78 -2.52 3.70 11.00
C VAL A 78 -1.90 5.09 10.81
N CYS A 79 -2.06 5.67 9.62
CA CYS A 79 -1.44 6.95 9.26
C CYS A 79 -2.13 8.10 9.96
N ARG A 80 -1.40 8.89 10.77
CA ARG A 80 -1.93 10.02 11.53
C ARG A 80 -1.58 11.39 10.94
N ASP A 81 -0.72 11.39 9.92
CA ASP A 81 -0.28 12.59 9.23
C ASP A 81 0.02 12.28 7.75
N PRO A 82 -0.76 12.83 6.80
CA PRO A 82 -0.58 12.54 5.38
C PRO A 82 0.72 13.09 4.80
N ARG A 83 1.48 13.92 5.53
CA ARG A 83 2.83 14.35 5.10
C ARG A 83 3.80 13.18 4.93
N TRP A 84 3.52 12.05 5.58
CA TRP A 84 4.29 10.83 5.47
C TRP A 84 4.24 10.22 4.07
N GLY A 85 5.42 9.94 3.52
CA GLY A 85 5.59 9.37 2.18
C GLY A 85 5.13 7.93 2.02
N ARG A 86 4.67 7.27 3.10
CA ARG A 86 4.03 5.94 3.05
C ARG A 86 2.55 5.96 3.44
N CYS A 87 1.93 7.15 3.49
CA CYS A 87 0.50 7.29 3.77
C CYS A 87 -0.37 6.39 2.85
N TYR A 88 0.02 6.20 1.59
CA TYR A 88 -0.73 5.36 0.64
C TYR A 88 -0.66 3.86 0.95
N GLU A 89 0.36 3.42 1.69
CA GLU A 89 0.49 2.05 2.18
C GLU A 89 -0.40 1.78 3.40
N CYS A 90 -1.03 2.81 3.95
CA CYS A 90 -1.97 2.71 5.06
C CYS A 90 -3.38 2.60 4.54
N TYR A 91 -4.17 1.67 5.09
CA TYR A 91 -5.58 1.59 4.72
C TYR A 91 -6.38 2.81 5.19
N SER A 92 -6.03 3.39 6.33
CA SER A 92 -6.82 4.47 6.93
C SER A 92 -6.08 5.18 8.05
N GLU A 93 -6.54 6.38 8.41
CA GLU A 93 -6.22 7.03 9.68
C GLU A 93 -6.99 6.44 10.87
N ASP A 94 -8.08 5.70 10.62
CA ASP A 94 -8.87 5.04 11.63
C ASP A 94 -8.48 3.58 11.77
N THR A 95 -8.15 3.22 13.01
CA THR A 95 -7.71 1.88 13.38
C THR A 95 -8.75 0.81 13.06
N GLU A 96 -10.05 1.06 13.19
CA GLU A 96 -11.06 0.02 12.95
C GLU A 96 -11.22 -0.30 11.46
N VAL A 97 -11.01 0.69 10.58
CA VAL A 97 -10.91 0.42 9.13
C VAL A 97 -9.69 -0.44 8.83
N VAL A 98 -8.51 -0.11 9.37
CA VAL A 98 -7.30 -0.93 9.19
C VAL A 98 -7.52 -2.37 9.66
N ARG A 99 -8.11 -2.55 10.84
CA ARG A 99 -8.47 -3.86 11.41
C ARG A 99 -9.38 -4.66 10.50
N SER A 100 -10.44 -4.03 9.97
CA SER A 100 -11.40 -4.69 9.10
C SER A 100 -10.78 -5.24 7.80
N LEU A 101 -9.69 -4.63 7.32
CA LEU A 101 -9.00 -5.01 6.09
C LEU A 101 -7.80 -5.94 6.30
N THR A 102 -7.52 -6.33 7.55
CA THR A 102 -6.51 -7.37 7.85
C THR A 102 -6.86 -8.74 7.27
N THR A 103 -8.09 -8.93 6.75
CA THR A 103 -8.52 -10.13 6.00
C THR A 103 -7.64 -10.45 4.79
N ILE A 104 -6.85 -9.50 4.30
CA ILE A 104 -5.81 -9.79 3.31
C ILE A 104 -4.80 -10.84 3.80
N VAL A 105 -4.55 -10.96 5.12
CA VAL A 105 -3.70 -12.01 5.70
C VAL A 105 -4.27 -13.40 5.41
N SER A 106 -5.57 -13.61 5.67
CA SER A 106 -6.24 -14.88 5.34
C SER A 106 -6.41 -15.09 3.84
N GLY A 107 -6.45 -14.02 3.03
CA GLY A 107 -6.32 -14.13 1.57
C GLY A 107 -4.97 -14.68 1.14
N LEU A 108 -3.89 -14.12 1.68
CA LEU A 108 -2.52 -14.51 1.36
C LEU A 108 -2.20 -15.93 1.84
N GLN A 109 -2.54 -16.25 3.09
CA GLN A 109 -2.13 -17.49 3.76
C GLN A 109 -3.20 -18.59 3.75
N GLY A 110 -4.45 -18.25 3.46
CA GLY A 110 -5.62 -19.08 3.76
C GLY A 110 -6.10 -18.91 5.21
N GLN A 111 -7.34 -19.34 5.47
CA GLN A 111 -7.99 -19.21 6.77
C GLN A 111 -7.57 -20.35 7.72
N PRO A 112 -7.06 -20.07 8.93
CA PRO A 112 -6.81 -21.11 9.94
C PRO A 112 -8.10 -21.81 10.36
N PRO A 113 -8.06 -23.12 10.68
CA PRO A 113 -9.19 -23.82 11.27
C PRO A 113 -9.50 -23.26 12.68
N ALA A 114 -10.73 -23.47 13.16
CA ALA A 114 -11.22 -22.87 14.40
C ALA A 114 -10.44 -23.31 15.66
N ASP A 115 -9.80 -24.46 15.63
CA ASP A 115 -8.96 -25.02 16.69
C ASP A 115 -7.46 -24.71 16.53
N HIS A 116 -7.09 -23.90 15.53
CA HIS A 116 -5.69 -23.51 15.32
C HIS A 116 -5.15 -22.75 16.55
N PRO A 117 -3.99 -23.15 17.10
CA PRO A 117 -3.45 -22.53 18.31
C PRO A 117 -3.19 -21.02 18.13
N HIS A 118 -3.69 -20.22 19.07
CA HIS A 118 -3.49 -18.77 19.08
C HIS A 118 -2.01 -18.40 19.00
N GLY A 119 -1.68 -17.45 18.12
CA GLY A 119 -0.31 -16.96 17.95
C GLY A 119 0.55 -17.79 17.00
N TYR A 120 0.15 -19.02 16.64
CA TYR A 120 0.91 -19.86 15.73
C TYR A 120 0.75 -19.42 14.28
N PRO A 121 1.84 -19.41 13.50
CA PRO A 121 1.77 -19.08 12.09
C PRO A 121 0.98 -20.15 11.33
N PHE A 122 0.33 -19.78 10.23
CA PHE A 122 -0.50 -20.68 9.43
C PHE A 122 -0.27 -20.50 7.94
N LEU A 123 -0.39 -21.59 7.18
CA LEU A 123 -0.47 -21.58 5.72
C LEU A 123 -1.37 -22.74 5.28
N SER A 124 -2.46 -22.45 4.57
CA SER A 124 -3.45 -23.44 4.16
C SER A 124 -2.90 -24.39 3.09
N SER A 125 -2.28 -23.83 2.04
CA SER A 125 -1.69 -24.61 0.96
C SER A 125 -0.35 -24.05 0.51
N PRO A 126 0.74 -24.85 0.54
CA PRO A 126 2.05 -24.40 0.09
C PRO A 126 2.13 -24.15 -1.42
N ARG A 127 1.14 -24.60 -2.19
CA ARG A 127 1.10 -24.46 -3.66
C ARG A 127 0.50 -23.14 -4.14
N VAL A 128 -0.49 -22.61 -3.41
CA VAL A 128 -1.29 -21.45 -3.86
C VAL A 128 -1.31 -20.30 -2.86
N ASN A 129 -0.92 -20.52 -1.60
CA ASN A 129 -0.83 -19.49 -0.58
C ASN A 129 0.62 -19.08 -0.32
N VAL A 130 0.84 -17.84 0.11
CA VAL A 130 2.14 -17.25 0.41
C VAL A 130 2.18 -16.83 1.89
N LEU A 131 3.35 -16.90 2.53
CA LEU A 131 3.51 -16.38 3.90
C LEU A 131 3.32 -14.86 3.90
N ALA A 132 2.58 -14.34 4.87
CA ALA A 132 2.33 -12.91 5.05
C ALA A 132 3.25 -12.28 6.10
N CYS A 133 3.33 -10.96 6.10
CA CYS A 133 4.10 -10.13 7.01
C CYS A 133 3.30 -8.92 7.46
N ALA A 134 2.85 -8.89 8.71
CA ALA A 134 2.27 -7.67 9.27
C ALA A 134 3.39 -6.66 9.55
N LYS A 135 3.31 -5.46 8.95
CA LYS A 135 4.36 -4.44 9.06
C LYS A 135 3.82 -3.01 9.23
N HIS A 136 4.58 -2.06 9.78
CA HIS A 136 5.86 -2.25 10.49
C HIS A 136 5.64 -2.06 11.99
N PHE A 137 6.05 -3.03 12.79
CA PHE A 137 5.77 -3.09 14.22
C PHE A 137 6.74 -2.17 14.99
N VAL A 138 6.30 -1.10 15.65
CA VAL A 138 4.93 -0.56 15.66
C VAL A 138 4.92 0.96 15.74
N GLY A 139 3.87 1.59 15.21
CA GLY A 139 3.69 3.04 15.28
C GLY A 139 4.35 3.80 14.14
N ASP A 140 4.73 3.12 13.06
CA ASP A 140 5.26 3.72 11.83
C ASP A 140 4.35 4.84 11.26
N GLY A 141 3.03 4.66 11.29
CA GLY A 141 2.07 5.69 10.85
C GLY A 141 1.87 6.88 11.81
N GLY A 142 2.53 6.90 12.97
CA GLY A 142 2.33 7.90 14.04
C GLY A 142 3.51 8.86 14.24
N THR A 143 4.47 8.92 13.32
CA THR A 143 5.68 9.73 13.51
C THR A 143 5.36 11.23 13.55
N ASP A 144 6.10 11.96 14.38
CA ASP A 144 5.96 13.42 14.48
C ASP A 144 6.08 14.07 13.09
N LYS A 145 5.07 14.85 12.73
CA LYS A 145 4.94 15.55 11.44
C LYS A 145 4.98 14.64 10.21
N GLY A 146 4.73 13.35 10.38
CA GLY A 146 4.79 12.36 9.31
C GLY A 146 6.19 12.15 8.73
N ILE A 147 7.26 12.34 9.52
CA ILE A 147 8.62 12.08 9.05
C ILE A 147 8.86 10.57 9.00
N ASN A 148 9.22 10.03 7.84
CA ASN A 148 9.55 8.63 7.65
C ASN A 148 10.72 8.23 8.55
N GLU A 149 10.62 7.07 9.22
CA GLU A 149 11.63 6.59 10.20
C GLU A 149 11.77 7.48 11.44
N GLY A 150 10.91 8.47 11.60
CA GLY A 150 10.95 9.44 12.69
C GLY A 150 10.55 8.85 14.04
N ASN A 151 10.22 9.74 14.96
CA ASN A 151 9.82 9.38 16.32
C ASN A 151 8.30 9.50 16.48
N THR A 152 7.66 8.42 16.91
CA THR A 152 6.25 8.39 17.31
C THR A 152 6.14 8.77 18.77
N ILE A 153 5.56 9.94 19.03
CA ILE A 153 5.47 10.56 20.36
C ILE A 153 4.04 10.39 20.87
N CYS A 154 3.81 9.35 21.65
CA CYS A 154 2.48 9.06 22.19
C CYS A 154 2.53 8.27 23.50
N SER A 155 1.41 8.25 24.23
CA SER A 155 1.26 7.43 25.42
C SER A 155 1.25 5.93 25.05
N LEU A 156 1.51 5.06 26.03
CA LEU A 156 1.35 3.61 25.81
C LEU A 156 -0.11 3.25 25.48
N GLU A 157 -1.08 3.96 26.05
CA GLU A 157 -2.50 3.76 25.76
C GLU A 157 -2.81 4.06 24.30
N ASP A 158 -2.29 5.16 23.75
CA ASP A 158 -2.45 5.50 22.34
C ASP A 158 -1.70 4.54 21.42
N LEU A 159 -0.47 4.15 21.79
CA LEU A 159 0.28 3.15 21.04
C LEU A 159 -0.50 1.83 20.97
N GLU A 160 -1.08 1.38 22.09
CA GLU A 160 -1.87 0.16 22.16
C GLU A 160 -3.23 0.27 21.45
N GLY A 161 -3.92 1.38 21.67
CA GLY A 161 -5.27 1.64 21.18
C GLY A 161 -5.34 1.98 19.69
N ILE A 162 -4.26 2.54 19.13
CA ILE A 162 -4.20 2.98 17.73
C ILE A 162 -3.29 2.07 16.91
N HIS A 163 -2.01 1.95 17.30
CA HIS A 163 -0.98 1.40 16.43
C HIS A 163 -0.73 -0.10 16.60
N ILE A 164 -0.86 -0.64 17.81
CA ILE A 164 -0.73 -2.09 18.06
C ILE A 164 -2.05 -2.81 17.77
N ARG A 165 -3.18 -2.12 17.90
CA ARG A 165 -4.53 -2.68 17.78
C ARG A 165 -4.79 -3.55 16.53
N PRO A 166 -4.20 -3.29 15.34
CA PRO A 166 -4.36 -4.19 14.17
C PRO A 166 -3.60 -5.52 14.26
N TYR A 167 -2.53 -5.60 15.05
CA TYR A 167 -1.67 -6.79 15.11
C TYR A 167 -2.36 -8.03 15.70
N PRO A 168 -3.17 -7.95 16.79
CA PRO A 168 -3.97 -9.07 17.25
C PRO A 168 -4.84 -9.71 16.18
N ASP A 169 -5.46 -8.91 15.30
CA ASP A 169 -6.32 -9.44 14.23
C ASP A 169 -5.48 -10.20 13.19
N CYS A 170 -4.28 -9.72 12.86
CA CYS A 170 -3.32 -10.45 12.01
C CYS A 170 -2.83 -11.74 12.66
N ILE A 171 -2.51 -11.70 13.96
CA ILE A 171 -2.04 -12.85 14.75
C ILE A 171 -3.13 -13.92 14.85
N SER A 172 -4.40 -13.54 15.03
CA SER A 172 -5.53 -14.47 15.07
C SER A 172 -5.76 -15.18 13.72
N GLN A 173 -5.40 -14.54 12.61
CA GLN A 173 -5.40 -15.12 11.26
C GLN A 173 -4.13 -15.93 10.97
N GLY A 174 -3.24 -16.09 11.94
CA GLY A 174 -2.03 -16.89 11.83
C GLY A 174 -0.93 -16.24 10.99
N VAL A 175 -0.83 -14.90 10.95
CA VAL A 175 0.24 -14.19 10.22
C VAL A 175 1.61 -14.81 10.53
N ALA A 176 2.38 -15.14 9.50
CA ALA A 176 3.60 -15.93 9.67
C ALA A 176 4.77 -15.10 10.21
N THR A 177 4.84 -13.83 9.83
CA THR A 177 5.96 -12.95 10.15
C THR A 177 5.48 -11.56 10.57
N VAL A 178 6.30 -10.87 11.35
CA VAL A 178 6.11 -9.46 11.69
C VAL A 178 7.41 -8.73 11.41
N MET A 179 7.35 -7.62 10.68
CA MET A 179 8.53 -6.79 10.41
C MET A 179 8.61 -5.65 11.41
N ALA A 180 9.75 -5.45 12.05
CA ALA A 180 9.98 -4.35 12.98
C ALA A 180 10.18 -3.02 12.22
N SER A 181 9.58 -1.94 12.71
CA SER A 181 9.68 -0.60 12.13
C SER A 181 11.02 0.06 12.42
N TYR A 182 11.47 0.91 11.51
CA TYR A 182 12.61 1.83 11.70
C TYR A 182 12.35 2.91 12.74
N THR A 183 11.08 3.22 12.96
CA THR A 183 10.59 4.29 13.83
C THR A 183 11.14 4.18 15.25
N GLN A 184 11.19 5.31 15.95
CA GLN A 184 11.39 5.36 17.39
C GLN A 184 10.04 5.51 18.10
N TRP A 185 9.90 4.96 19.31
CA TRP A 185 8.77 5.29 20.20
C TRP A 185 9.29 6.05 21.41
N ASN A 186 8.85 7.31 21.56
CA ASN A 186 9.32 8.22 22.61
C ASN A 186 10.87 8.30 22.71
N GLY A 187 11.56 8.22 21.56
CA GLY A 187 13.01 8.27 21.44
C GLY A 187 13.74 6.92 21.52
N GLU A 188 13.03 5.81 21.81
CA GLU A 188 13.61 4.47 21.83
C GLU A 188 13.50 3.79 20.44
N PRO A 189 14.61 3.37 19.81
CA PRO A 189 14.56 2.67 18.52
C PRO A 189 13.86 1.31 18.61
N LEU A 190 12.89 1.07 17.73
CA LEU A 190 12.08 -0.14 17.77
C LEU A 190 12.86 -1.41 17.45
N HIS A 191 13.85 -1.35 16.55
CA HIS A 191 14.75 -2.49 16.27
C HIS A 191 15.57 -2.95 17.49
N ALA A 192 15.68 -2.12 18.55
CA ALA A 192 16.35 -2.46 19.81
C ALA A 192 15.39 -2.55 21.01
N SER A 193 14.08 -2.41 20.81
CA SER A 193 13.13 -2.37 21.93
C SER A 193 12.73 -3.77 22.40
N ARG A 194 13.37 -4.24 23.48
CA ARG A 194 13.01 -5.53 24.10
C ARG A 194 11.57 -5.56 24.60
N TYR A 195 11.14 -4.45 25.19
CA TYR A 195 9.79 -4.32 25.71
C TYR A 195 8.75 -4.56 24.61
N LEU A 196 8.91 -3.93 23.44
CA LEU A 196 7.93 -4.07 22.36
C LEU A 196 8.08 -5.40 21.60
N LEU A 197 9.29 -5.77 21.20
CA LEU A 197 9.50 -6.97 20.37
C LEU A 197 9.36 -8.28 21.13
N THR A 198 9.76 -8.32 22.40
CA THR A 198 9.69 -9.54 23.23
C THR A 198 8.51 -9.50 24.18
N ASP A 199 8.43 -8.50 25.08
CA ASP A 199 7.45 -8.55 26.16
C ASP A 199 6.01 -8.32 25.65
N VAL A 200 5.84 -7.40 24.69
CA VAL A 200 4.54 -7.13 24.06
C VAL A 200 4.25 -8.12 22.94
N LEU A 201 5.02 -8.13 21.85
CA LEU A 201 4.69 -8.93 20.66
C LEU A 201 4.74 -10.44 20.92
N LYS A 202 5.87 -10.96 21.43
CA LYS A 202 6.03 -12.41 21.67
C LYS A 202 5.34 -12.86 22.97
N GLY A 203 5.33 -12.00 23.99
CA GLY A 203 4.73 -12.24 25.31
C GLY A 203 3.23 -11.97 25.34
N LYS A 204 2.84 -10.69 25.53
CA LYS A 204 1.45 -10.25 25.70
C LYS A 204 0.54 -10.65 24.54
N LEU A 205 0.97 -10.44 23.29
CA LEU A 205 0.19 -10.81 22.09
C LEU A 205 0.38 -12.28 21.69
N GLY A 206 1.35 -12.97 22.28
CA GLY A 206 1.54 -14.41 22.10
C GLY A 206 2.07 -14.84 20.73
N PHE A 207 2.65 -13.94 19.93
CA PHE A 207 3.14 -14.25 18.58
C PHE A 207 4.21 -15.36 18.57
N LYS A 208 4.00 -16.41 17.75
CA LYS A 208 4.89 -17.58 17.61
C LYS A 208 5.53 -17.72 16.22
N GLY A 209 5.23 -16.84 15.28
CA GLY A 209 6.02 -16.67 14.06
C GLY A 209 7.40 -16.05 14.35
N PHE A 210 8.08 -15.58 13.31
CA PHE A 210 9.37 -14.91 13.46
C PHE A 210 9.28 -13.40 13.18
N VAL A 211 10.06 -12.63 13.92
CA VAL A 211 10.24 -11.19 13.77
C VAL A 211 11.41 -10.92 12.83
N VAL A 212 11.18 -10.19 11.75
CA VAL A 212 12.21 -9.79 10.78
C VAL A 212 12.55 -8.31 10.95
N SER A 213 13.81 -7.92 10.78
CA SER A 213 14.15 -6.51 10.65
C SER A 213 13.68 -5.97 9.30
N ASP A 214 13.58 -4.65 9.20
CA ASP A 214 13.49 -3.98 7.90
C ASP A 214 14.91 -3.86 7.30
N TRP A 215 15.01 -3.40 6.06
CA TRP A 215 16.25 -3.30 5.27
C TRP A 215 17.32 -2.44 5.97
N GLU A 216 18.42 -3.06 6.39
CA GLU A 216 19.47 -2.38 7.17
C GLU A 216 18.90 -1.67 8.43
N GLY A 217 17.79 -2.17 8.98
CA GLY A 217 17.13 -1.54 10.12
C GLY A 217 18.00 -1.53 11.38
N ILE A 218 18.75 -2.61 11.61
CA ILE A 218 19.66 -2.68 12.77
C ILE A 218 20.83 -1.70 12.63
N ASP A 219 21.24 -1.39 11.40
CA ASP A 219 22.34 -0.47 11.11
C ASP A 219 22.00 0.95 11.56
N ARG A 220 20.71 1.29 11.62
CA ARG A 220 20.22 2.60 12.06
C ARG A 220 20.26 2.81 13.58
N LEU A 221 20.70 1.79 14.34
CA LEU A 221 20.95 1.91 15.78
C LEU A 221 22.23 2.72 16.09
N CYS A 222 23.05 3.03 15.09
CA CYS A 222 24.23 3.87 15.23
C CYS A 222 24.23 5.02 14.22
N GLU A 223 24.91 6.10 14.57
CA GLU A 223 25.22 7.22 13.69
C GLU A 223 26.74 7.45 13.68
N PRO A 224 27.46 7.24 12.56
CA PRO A 224 26.99 6.77 11.25
C PRO A 224 26.37 5.36 11.26
N ARG A 225 25.45 5.09 10.34
CA ARG A 225 24.73 3.82 10.21
C ARG A 225 25.70 2.62 10.20
N GLY A 226 25.50 1.69 11.13
CA GLY A 226 26.27 0.46 11.29
C GLY A 226 27.76 0.67 11.60
N SER A 227 28.12 1.81 12.19
CA SER A 227 29.50 2.11 12.61
C SER A 227 29.99 1.20 13.74
N ASP A 228 29.13 0.87 14.71
CA ASP A 228 29.33 -0.21 15.68
C ASP A 228 28.37 -1.37 15.40
N TYR A 229 28.77 -2.22 14.45
CA TYR A 229 27.89 -3.29 13.98
C TYR A 229 27.68 -4.39 15.02
N ARG A 230 28.66 -4.64 15.91
CA ARG A 230 28.49 -5.60 17.02
C ARG A 230 27.46 -5.11 18.01
N TYR A 231 27.50 -3.82 18.36
CA TYR A 231 26.45 -3.20 19.16
C TYR A 231 25.07 -3.35 18.47
N CYS A 232 24.96 -3.01 17.18
CA CYS A 232 23.70 -3.13 16.43
C CYS A 232 23.11 -4.55 16.47
N ILE A 233 23.96 -5.56 16.24
CA ILE A 233 23.57 -6.98 16.28
C ILE A 233 23.17 -7.38 17.71
N ALA A 234 23.99 -7.07 18.70
CA ALA A 234 23.74 -7.43 20.10
C ALA A 234 22.42 -6.83 20.61
N GLN A 235 22.15 -5.56 20.34
CA GLN A 235 20.91 -4.91 20.78
C GLN A 235 19.69 -5.51 20.08
N SER A 236 19.73 -5.66 18.75
CA SER A 236 18.56 -6.12 17.99
C SER A 236 18.20 -7.59 18.25
N VAL A 237 19.20 -8.49 18.28
CA VAL A 237 18.99 -9.91 18.54
C VAL A 237 18.49 -10.12 19.98
N ASN A 238 19.10 -9.46 20.97
CA ASN A 238 18.66 -9.56 22.36
C ASN A 238 17.31 -8.88 22.61
N ALA A 239 16.93 -7.87 21.82
CA ALA A 239 15.62 -7.24 21.90
C ALA A 239 14.47 -8.17 21.48
N GLY A 240 14.70 -9.09 20.54
CA GLY A 240 13.60 -9.90 20.05
C GLY A 240 13.72 -10.38 18.62
N MET A 241 14.62 -9.79 17.83
CA MET A 241 14.72 -10.07 16.40
C MET A 241 15.10 -11.53 16.11
N ASP A 242 14.46 -12.14 15.12
CA ASP A 242 14.69 -13.53 14.75
C ASP A 242 15.46 -13.64 13.43
N MET A 243 15.11 -12.80 12.46
CA MET A 243 15.77 -12.73 11.15
C MET A 243 16.19 -11.30 10.84
N ILE A 244 17.43 -11.10 10.41
CA ILE A 244 17.95 -9.77 10.06
C ILE A 244 17.99 -9.64 8.54
N MET A 245 17.35 -8.61 8.00
CA MET A 245 17.37 -8.28 6.57
C MET A 245 18.67 -7.53 6.25
N ILE A 246 19.67 -8.29 5.79
CA ILE A 246 21.02 -7.78 5.49
C ILE A 246 21.25 -7.90 3.99
N PRO A 247 21.16 -6.80 3.24
CA PRO A 247 21.19 -6.88 1.79
C PRO A 247 22.59 -7.13 1.23
N PHE A 248 23.63 -6.65 1.91
CA PHE A 248 24.98 -6.62 1.34
C PHE A 248 26.06 -7.23 2.26
N ARG A 249 26.03 -6.94 3.57
CA ARG A 249 27.15 -7.24 4.50
C ARG A 249 26.99 -8.54 5.29
N PHE A 250 26.44 -9.59 4.66
CA PHE A 250 26.08 -10.83 5.35
C PHE A 250 27.29 -11.59 5.95
N GLU A 251 28.47 -11.52 5.33
CA GLU A 251 29.70 -12.15 5.86
C GLU A 251 30.10 -11.50 7.18
N LYS A 252 30.18 -10.16 7.21
CA LYS A 252 30.49 -9.40 8.42
C LYS A 252 29.47 -9.65 9.53
N PHE A 253 28.18 -9.69 9.19
CA PHE A 253 27.14 -10.02 10.17
C PHE A 253 27.35 -11.40 10.77
N LEU A 254 27.64 -12.42 9.95
CA LEU A 254 27.86 -13.76 10.44
C LEU A 254 29.06 -13.83 11.39
N GLU A 255 30.19 -13.21 11.01
CA GLU A 255 31.39 -13.14 11.86
C GLU A 255 31.09 -12.48 13.21
N ASP A 256 30.43 -11.31 13.18
CA ASP A 256 30.13 -10.55 14.40
C ASP A 256 29.07 -11.24 15.27
N LEU A 257 28.05 -11.87 14.68
CA LEU A 257 27.05 -12.66 15.42
C LEU A 257 27.69 -13.86 16.11
N VAL A 258 28.54 -14.63 15.41
CA VAL A 258 29.26 -15.76 16.01
C VAL A 258 30.13 -15.30 17.17
N PHE A 259 30.88 -14.21 16.98
CA PHE A 259 31.70 -13.62 18.04
C PHE A 259 30.86 -13.27 19.28
N LEU A 260 29.72 -12.58 19.09
CA LEU A 260 28.84 -12.17 20.21
C LEU A 260 28.26 -13.36 20.97
N VAL A 261 27.97 -14.47 20.29
CA VAL A 261 27.51 -15.71 20.91
C VAL A 261 28.64 -16.40 21.68
N GLU A 262 29.83 -16.52 21.09
CA GLU A 262 31.00 -17.11 21.74
C GLU A 262 31.47 -16.30 22.96
N ALA A 263 31.33 -14.98 22.90
CA ALA A 263 31.61 -14.07 24.01
C ALA A 263 30.53 -14.09 25.11
N GLY A 264 29.37 -14.73 24.87
CA GLY A 264 28.26 -14.79 25.81
C GLY A 264 27.40 -13.52 25.88
N GLU A 265 27.59 -12.57 24.97
CA GLU A 265 26.79 -11.34 24.87
C GLU A 265 25.41 -11.59 24.25
N ILE A 266 25.30 -12.63 23.41
CA ILE A 266 24.02 -13.18 22.96
C ILE A 266 23.94 -14.63 23.48
N PRO A 267 23.00 -14.96 24.38
CA PRO A 267 22.91 -16.31 24.91
C PRO A 267 22.42 -17.28 23.84
N MET A 268 22.93 -18.52 23.84
CA MET A 268 22.48 -19.57 22.91
C MET A 268 20.97 -19.79 22.92
N SER A 269 20.30 -19.61 24.07
CA SER A 269 18.83 -19.69 24.16
C SER A 269 18.11 -18.65 23.29
N ARG A 270 18.72 -17.49 23.04
CA ARG A 270 18.18 -16.47 22.12
C ARG A 270 18.32 -16.91 20.66
N ILE A 271 19.45 -17.53 20.31
CA ILE A 271 19.66 -18.15 18.99
C ILE A 271 18.66 -19.29 18.77
N ASP A 272 18.47 -20.15 19.77
CA ASP A 272 17.52 -21.26 19.70
C ASP A 272 16.08 -20.75 19.51
N ASP A 273 15.62 -19.71 20.23
CA ASP A 273 14.28 -19.10 20.01
C ASP A 273 14.14 -18.54 18.58
N ALA A 274 15.17 -17.86 18.07
CA ALA A 274 15.14 -17.30 16.71
C ALA A 274 15.03 -18.40 15.66
N VAL A 275 15.89 -19.41 15.75
CA VAL A 275 15.95 -20.52 14.81
C VAL A 275 14.70 -21.39 14.91
N GLU A 276 14.17 -21.65 16.10
CA GLU A 276 12.91 -22.39 16.28
C GLU A 276 11.74 -21.70 15.57
N ARG A 277 11.63 -20.37 15.69
CA ARG A 277 10.59 -19.58 15.00
C ARG A 277 10.75 -19.60 13.48
N ILE A 278 11.98 -19.42 12.99
CA ILE A 278 12.28 -19.50 11.55
C ILE A 278 11.96 -20.88 11.00
N LEU A 279 12.41 -21.94 11.68
CA LEU A 279 12.16 -23.32 11.24
C LEU A 279 10.68 -23.67 11.32
N ARG A 280 9.95 -23.24 12.37
CA ARG A 280 8.49 -23.38 12.45
C ARG A 280 7.82 -22.81 11.21
N VAL A 281 8.14 -21.57 10.84
CA VAL A 281 7.58 -20.92 9.64
C VAL A 281 7.99 -21.66 8.36
N LYS A 282 9.24 -22.13 8.25
CA LYS A 282 9.66 -22.94 7.10
C LYS A 282 8.89 -24.26 6.99
N PHE A 283 8.71 -25.00 8.08
CA PHE A 283 7.96 -26.25 8.06
C PHE A 283 6.50 -26.02 7.68
N ILE A 284 5.79 -25.05 8.28
CA ILE A 284 4.40 -24.78 7.90
C ILE A 284 4.26 -24.28 6.46
N SER A 285 5.31 -23.64 5.91
CA SER A 285 5.26 -23.12 4.54
C SER A 285 5.31 -24.21 3.48
N GLY A 286 5.58 -25.46 3.89
CA GLY A 286 5.78 -26.61 3.01
C GLY A 286 7.04 -26.53 2.15
N VAL A 287 7.96 -25.59 2.42
CA VAL A 287 9.16 -25.40 1.59
C VAL A 287 10.15 -26.57 1.70
N PHE A 288 10.08 -27.39 2.74
CA PHE A 288 10.86 -28.63 2.83
C PHE A 288 10.33 -29.70 1.86
N GLU A 289 9.01 -29.79 1.69
CA GLU A 289 8.34 -30.75 0.81
C GLU A 289 8.27 -30.26 -0.64
N HIS A 290 8.12 -28.95 -0.83
CA HIS A 290 7.94 -28.27 -2.10
C HIS A 290 8.90 -27.07 -2.22
N PRO A 291 10.22 -27.31 -2.31
CA PRO A 291 11.21 -26.24 -2.30
C PRO A 291 11.28 -25.44 -3.61
N PHE A 292 10.80 -25.98 -4.73
CA PHE A 292 10.96 -25.41 -6.06
C PHE A 292 9.66 -24.78 -6.58
N SER A 293 9.81 -23.87 -7.54
CA SER A 293 8.70 -23.24 -8.27
C SER A 293 7.82 -24.26 -8.99
N ASP A 294 6.54 -23.92 -9.17
CA ASP A 294 5.57 -24.71 -9.94
C ASP A 294 5.32 -24.04 -11.31
N PRO A 295 5.89 -24.56 -12.41
CA PRO A 295 5.76 -23.95 -13.72
C PRO A 295 4.31 -23.88 -14.24
N SER A 296 3.39 -24.70 -13.72
CA SER A 296 1.99 -24.67 -14.17
C SER A 296 1.24 -23.40 -13.74
N LEU A 297 1.81 -22.60 -12.83
CA LEU A 297 1.23 -21.35 -12.37
C LEU A 297 1.61 -20.13 -13.23
N ALA A 298 2.51 -20.29 -14.22
CA ALA A 298 3.04 -19.16 -14.98
C ALA A 298 1.95 -18.30 -15.65
N ASP A 299 0.91 -18.94 -16.20
CA ASP A 299 -0.21 -18.27 -16.89
C ASP A 299 -1.13 -17.48 -15.94
N ILE A 300 -0.94 -17.61 -14.62
CA ILE A 300 -1.70 -16.87 -13.61
C ILE A 300 -1.20 -15.42 -13.47
N ILE A 301 0.06 -15.15 -13.82
CA ILE A 301 0.63 -13.80 -13.73
C ILE A 301 -0.14 -12.86 -14.65
N GLY A 302 -0.79 -11.85 -14.06
CA GLY A 302 -1.59 -10.89 -14.83
C GLY A 302 -2.81 -11.47 -15.53
N CYS A 303 -3.36 -12.59 -15.05
CA CYS A 303 -4.50 -13.23 -15.69
C CYS A 303 -5.75 -12.34 -15.69
N LYS A 304 -6.68 -12.61 -16.61
CA LYS A 304 -7.87 -11.77 -16.81
C LYS A 304 -8.73 -11.68 -15.56
N GLU A 305 -8.88 -12.77 -14.83
CA GLU A 305 -9.71 -12.84 -13.62
C GLU A 305 -9.16 -11.91 -12.52
N HIS A 306 -7.84 -11.88 -12.33
CA HIS A 306 -7.21 -10.97 -11.37
C HIS A 306 -7.32 -9.51 -11.80
N ARG A 307 -7.18 -9.22 -13.10
CA ARG A 307 -7.41 -7.88 -13.65
C ARG A 307 -8.86 -7.43 -13.51
N LEU A 308 -9.83 -8.32 -13.66
CA LEU A 308 -11.24 -8.00 -13.39
C LEU A 308 -11.48 -7.70 -11.90
N LEU A 309 -10.80 -8.42 -10.99
CA LEU A 309 -10.83 -8.11 -9.56
C LEU A 309 -10.17 -6.76 -9.25
N ALA A 310 -9.04 -6.44 -9.88
CA ALA A 310 -8.38 -5.14 -9.74
C ALA A 310 -9.26 -4.01 -10.26
N ARG A 311 -9.91 -4.18 -11.43
CA ARG A 311 -10.93 -3.24 -11.94
C ARG A 311 -12.08 -3.05 -10.94
N GLU A 312 -12.54 -4.13 -10.30
CA GLU A 312 -13.55 -4.04 -9.23
C GLU A 312 -13.05 -3.23 -8.03
N ALA A 313 -11.81 -3.44 -7.62
CA ALA A 313 -11.21 -2.70 -6.52
C ALA A 313 -11.07 -1.21 -6.85
N VAL A 314 -10.64 -0.88 -8.08
CA VAL A 314 -10.54 0.50 -8.57
C VAL A 314 -11.90 1.18 -8.44
N ARG A 315 -12.96 0.65 -9.04
CA ARG A 315 -14.29 1.30 -9.01
C ARG A 315 -14.82 1.50 -7.59
N LYS A 316 -14.60 0.53 -6.69
CA LYS A 316 -15.02 0.61 -5.28
C LYS A 316 -14.19 1.60 -4.46
N SER A 317 -12.95 1.85 -4.86
CA SER A 317 -12.05 2.78 -4.16
C SER A 317 -12.33 4.26 -4.47
N LEU A 318 -12.97 4.56 -5.60
CA LEU A 318 -13.19 5.93 -6.03
C LEU A 318 -14.10 6.65 -5.04
N VAL A 319 -13.68 7.84 -4.60
CA VAL A 319 -14.48 8.71 -3.75
C VAL A 319 -14.93 9.93 -4.55
N LEU A 320 -16.23 10.07 -4.74
CA LEU A 320 -16.82 11.24 -5.38
C LEU A 320 -16.90 12.38 -4.37
N LEU A 321 -16.08 13.42 -4.57
CA LEU A 321 -15.96 14.55 -3.66
C LEU A 321 -16.88 15.71 -4.03
N LYS A 322 -17.15 15.89 -5.32
CA LYS A 322 -18.05 16.91 -5.84
C LYS A 322 -18.76 16.38 -7.08
N ASN A 323 -20.05 16.68 -7.23
CA ASN A 323 -20.85 16.31 -8.40
C ASN A 323 -21.92 17.36 -8.74
N GLY A 324 -21.54 18.35 -9.53
CA GLY A 324 -22.33 19.53 -9.89
C GLY A 324 -21.94 20.78 -9.08
N LYS A 325 -22.14 21.97 -9.68
CA LYS A 325 -22.10 23.25 -8.95
C LYS A 325 -23.36 23.48 -8.11
N ASN A 326 -24.44 22.79 -8.48
CA ASN A 326 -25.71 22.76 -7.77
C ASN A 326 -26.07 21.30 -7.48
N GLN A 327 -26.44 20.98 -6.25
CA GLN A 327 -26.81 19.62 -5.83
C GLN A 327 -27.99 19.03 -6.61
N LYS A 328 -28.81 19.86 -7.28
CA LYS A 328 -29.96 19.43 -8.08
C LYS A 328 -29.61 19.03 -9.51
N GLU A 329 -28.42 19.36 -9.99
CA GLU A 329 -27.98 19.14 -11.37
C GLU A 329 -26.64 18.41 -11.33
N PRO A 330 -26.64 17.07 -11.15
CA PRO A 330 -25.42 16.30 -11.09
C PRO A 330 -24.71 16.31 -12.44
N PHE A 331 -23.38 16.36 -12.40
CA PHE A 331 -22.52 16.35 -13.60
C PHE A 331 -22.18 14.93 -14.06
N LEU A 332 -22.04 13.99 -13.13
CA LEU A 332 -21.88 12.56 -13.35
C LEU A 332 -23.23 11.84 -13.20
N PRO A 333 -23.49 10.78 -14.00
CA PRO A 333 -22.58 10.18 -14.99
C PRO A 333 -22.38 11.05 -16.24
N LEU A 334 -21.18 10.98 -16.83
CA LEU A 334 -20.88 11.63 -18.11
C LEU A 334 -21.65 10.96 -19.25
N ALA A 335 -22.11 11.76 -20.21
CA ALA A 335 -22.76 11.25 -21.40
C ALA A 335 -21.73 10.56 -22.33
N LYS A 336 -21.94 9.27 -22.63
CA LYS A 336 -21.07 8.48 -23.54
C LYS A 336 -21.15 8.94 -25.00
N ASN A 337 -22.32 9.41 -25.44
CA ASN A 337 -22.58 9.80 -26.83
C ASN A 337 -22.67 11.31 -26.97
N VAL A 338 -21.53 11.95 -27.18
CA VAL A 338 -21.41 13.39 -27.44
C VAL A 338 -20.53 13.63 -28.67
N LYS A 339 -20.58 14.84 -29.24
CA LYS A 339 -19.80 15.16 -30.44
C LYS A 339 -18.29 15.05 -30.19
N ARG A 340 -17.81 15.66 -29.10
CA ARG A 340 -16.38 15.79 -28.82
C ARG A 340 -16.12 16.04 -27.34
N ILE A 341 -15.06 15.43 -26.81
CA ILE A 341 -14.59 15.60 -25.43
C ILE A 341 -13.10 15.92 -25.39
N LEU A 342 -12.67 16.59 -24.32
CA LEU A 342 -11.26 16.82 -24.03
C LEU A 342 -10.81 15.90 -22.89
N VAL A 343 -9.69 15.21 -23.08
CA VAL A 343 -8.95 14.54 -22.00
C VAL A 343 -7.62 15.26 -21.85
N ALA A 344 -7.27 15.67 -20.63
CA ALA A 344 -6.06 16.43 -20.35
C ALA A 344 -5.40 16.01 -19.02
N GLY A 345 -4.20 16.52 -18.79
CA GLY A 345 -3.42 16.31 -17.58
C GLY A 345 -2.38 15.20 -17.69
N THR A 346 -1.31 15.36 -16.91
CA THR A 346 -0.10 14.51 -16.91
C THR A 346 -0.35 13.06 -16.53
N HIS A 347 -1.50 12.77 -15.92
CA HIS A 347 -1.85 11.45 -15.40
C HIS A 347 -2.84 10.69 -16.30
N ALA A 348 -3.36 11.32 -17.35
CA ALA A 348 -4.40 10.72 -18.17
C ALA A 348 -3.91 9.50 -18.96
N ASP A 349 -2.67 9.53 -19.48
CA ASP A 349 -2.09 8.46 -20.31
C ASP A 349 -0.77 7.92 -19.74
N ASN A 350 -0.75 7.63 -18.44
CA ASN A 350 0.47 7.24 -17.74
C ASN A 350 0.23 6.12 -16.72
N ILE A 351 0.55 4.87 -17.10
CA ILE A 351 0.39 3.69 -16.24
C ILE A 351 1.20 3.82 -14.95
N GLY A 352 2.44 4.27 -15.05
CA GLY A 352 3.32 4.41 -13.90
C GLY A 352 2.77 5.39 -12.86
N TYR A 353 2.23 6.52 -13.30
CA TYR A 353 1.63 7.51 -12.41
C TYR A 353 0.34 7.02 -11.74
N GLN A 354 -0.53 6.29 -12.45
CA GLN A 354 -1.73 5.72 -11.81
C GLN A 354 -1.43 4.52 -10.89
N CYS A 355 -0.26 3.89 -11.03
CA CYS A 355 0.17 2.82 -10.11
C CYS A 355 0.89 3.37 -8.87
N GLY A 356 1.68 4.43 -9.01
CA GLY A 356 2.43 5.04 -7.92
C GLY A 356 3.71 4.26 -7.54
N GLY A 357 4.15 4.45 -6.28
CA GLY A 357 5.33 3.76 -5.74
C GLY A 357 5.16 2.25 -5.68
N TRP A 358 6.26 1.54 -5.44
CA TRP A 358 6.28 0.07 -5.38
C TRP A 358 5.74 -0.63 -6.63
N THR A 359 5.92 -0.05 -7.84
CA THR A 359 5.49 -0.69 -9.09
C THR A 359 6.67 -0.78 -10.06
N ILE A 360 7.12 -2.01 -10.35
CA ILE A 360 8.31 -2.36 -11.16
C ILE A 360 9.64 -1.87 -10.57
N ALA A 361 9.70 -0.62 -10.16
CA ALA A 361 10.79 0.00 -9.42
C ALA A 361 10.31 0.40 -8.02
N TRP A 362 11.25 0.52 -7.09
CA TRP A 362 10.99 0.91 -5.69
C TRP A 362 10.15 2.20 -5.57
N ASN A 363 10.57 3.27 -6.25
CA ASN A 363 9.83 4.54 -6.27
C ASN A 363 8.67 4.57 -7.27
N GLY A 364 8.44 3.50 -8.03
CA GLY A 364 7.71 3.56 -9.30
C GLY A 364 8.49 4.32 -10.37
N ASP A 365 7.86 4.52 -11.52
CA ASP A 365 8.42 5.26 -12.66
C ASP A 365 7.27 5.86 -13.50
N SER A 366 7.57 6.68 -14.49
CA SER A 366 6.62 7.30 -15.41
C SER A 366 6.42 6.47 -16.69
N GLY A 367 5.29 6.66 -17.36
CA GLY A 367 4.99 6.05 -18.66
C GLY A 367 4.41 4.64 -18.56
N ARG A 368 4.61 3.83 -19.61
CA ARG A 368 4.07 2.46 -19.71
C ARG A 368 5.05 1.42 -19.17
N ILE A 369 5.16 1.36 -17.85
CA ILE A 369 6.15 0.54 -17.13
C ILE A 369 5.74 -0.93 -17.01
N THR A 370 4.45 -1.25 -17.17
CA THR A 370 3.89 -2.61 -17.14
C THR A 370 2.64 -2.70 -18.02
N ILE A 371 2.02 -3.89 -18.08
CA ILE A 371 0.77 -4.13 -18.80
C ILE A 371 -0.42 -3.61 -17.97
N GLY A 372 -1.18 -2.70 -18.55
CA GLY A 372 -2.38 -2.12 -17.97
C GLY A 372 -3.09 -1.21 -18.97
N THR A 373 -4.22 -0.66 -18.54
CA THR A 373 -5.03 0.29 -19.32
C THR A 373 -4.96 1.66 -18.65
N THR A 374 -4.54 2.70 -19.39
CA THR A 374 -4.53 4.07 -18.88
C THR A 374 -5.95 4.62 -18.77
N ILE A 375 -6.14 5.72 -18.03
CA ILE A 375 -7.45 6.39 -17.95
C ILE A 375 -7.86 6.92 -19.34
N LEU A 376 -6.93 7.39 -20.16
CA LEU A 376 -7.20 7.81 -21.54
C LEU A 376 -7.66 6.64 -22.41
N GLU A 377 -6.96 5.50 -22.35
CA GLU A 377 -7.35 4.27 -23.06
C GLU A 377 -8.76 3.84 -22.61
N ALA A 378 -9.00 3.83 -21.30
CA ALA A 378 -10.29 3.49 -20.73
C ALA A 378 -11.42 4.42 -21.19
N ILE A 379 -11.16 5.73 -21.28
CA ILE A 379 -12.14 6.71 -21.78
C ILE A 379 -12.47 6.41 -23.25
N LYS A 380 -11.45 6.19 -24.10
CA LYS A 380 -11.64 5.86 -25.51
C LYS A 380 -12.47 4.58 -25.70
N GLU A 381 -12.31 3.59 -24.83
CA GLU A 381 -13.11 2.36 -24.86
C GLU A 381 -14.54 2.54 -24.33
N SER A 382 -14.77 3.54 -23.47
CA SER A 382 -16.06 3.73 -22.77
C SER A 382 -17.04 4.65 -23.50
N VAL A 383 -16.55 5.58 -24.32
CA VAL A 383 -17.39 6.53 -25.08
C VAL A 383 -18.04 5.88 -26.30
N GLY A 384 -19.06 6.54 -26.86
CA GLY A 384 -19.70 6.11 -28.10
C GLY A 384 -18.74 6.12 -29.29
N ALA A 385 -18.96 5.22 -30.25
CA ALA A 385 -18.08 5.05 -31.41
C ALA A 385 -17.92 6.32 -32.28
N GLU A 386 -18.88 7.24 -32.23
CA GLU A 386 -18.86 8.52 -32.96
C GLU A 386 -18.32 9.69 -32.14
N THR A 387 -18.03 9.49 -30.85
CA THR A 387 -17.50 10.53 -29.97
C THR A 387 -16.02 10.74 -30.22
N GLU A 388 -15.64 11.96 -30.63
CA GLU A 388 -14.24 12.32 -30.82
C GLU A 388 -13.58 12.61 -29.47
N VAL A 389 -12.53 11.84 -29.14
CA VAL A 389 -11.71 12.05 -27.94
C VAL A 389 -10.44 12.80 -28.32
N VAL A 390 -10.36 14.08 -27.95
CA VAL A 390 -9.15 14.88 -28.11
C VAL A 390 -8.31 14.75 -26.84
N TYR A 391 -7.08 14.29 -26.98
CA TYR A 391 -6.11 14.26 -25.88
C TYR A 391 -5.01 15.28 -26.11
N GLU A 392 -4.83 16.16 -25.14
CA GLU A 392 -3.68 17.06 -25.05
C GLU A 392 -3.28 17.15 -23.58
N GLU A 393 -2.06 16.74 -23.23
CA GLU A 393 -1.62 16.70 -21.83
C GLU A 393 -1.75 18.07 -21.16
N CYS A 394 -1.30 19.12 -21.86
CA CYS A 394 -1.34 20.51 -21.40
C CYS A 394 -2.00 21.40 -22.48
N PRO A 395 -3.34 21.44 -22.58
CA PRO A 395 -4.02 22.10 -23.69
C PRO A 395 -3.78 23.60 -23.72
N THR A 396 -3.49 24.13 -24.91
CA THR A 396 -3.39 25.58 -25.12
C THR A 396 -4.74 26.28 -24.92
N GLU A 397 -4.73 27.60 -24.66
CA GLU A 397 -5.97 28.38 -24.60
C GLU A 397 -6.78 28.28 -25.90
N ALA A 398 -6.10 28.30 -27.05
CA ALA A 398 -6.75 28.15 -28.35
C ALA A 398 -7.47 26.80 -28.49
N THR A 399 -6.86 25.70 -28.03
CA THR A 399 -7.50 24.37 -28.00
C THR A 399 -8.79 24.43 -27.18
N VAL A 400 -8.71 24.98 -25.96
CA VAL A 400 -9.84 25.02 -25.02
C VAL A 400 -10.98 25.91 -25.56
N GLU A 401 -10.66 27.04 -26.19
CA GLU A 401 -11.67 28.00 -26.68
C GLU A 401 -12.34 27.57 -27.99
N THR A 402 -11.58 26.97 -28.91
CA THR A 402 -12.08 26.62 -30.26
C THR A 402 -12.52 25.17 -30.38
N GLY A 403 -12.27 24.34 -29.36
CA GLY A 403 -12.46 22.90 -29.42
C GLY A 403 -13.91 22.43 -29.43
N GLU A 404 -14.88 23.27 -29.06
CA GLU A 404 -16.32 22.92 -28.94
C GLU A 404 -16.57 21.65 -28.10
N PHE A 405 -15.84 21.50 -26.99
CA PHE A 405 -15.93 20.31 -26.12
C PHE A 405 -17.23 20.28 -25.33
N SER A 406 -17.90 19.13 -25.30
CA SER A 406 -19.09 18.92 -24.46
C SER A 406 -18.74 18.88 -22.98
N TYR A 407 -17.59 18.29 -22.65
CA TYR A 407 -16.96 18.31 -21.33
C TYR A 407 -15.47 17.98 -21.43
N ALA A 408 -14.75 18.22 -20.34
CA ALA A 408 -13.36 17.83 -20.16
C ALA A 408 -13.19 16.87 -18.98
N VAL A 409 -12.28 15.90 -19.13
CA VAL A 409 -11.78 15.06 -18.05
C VAL A 409 -10.30 15.41 -17.84
N VAL A 410 -9.99 16.00 -16.69
CA VAL A 410 -8.63 16.43 -16.33
C VAL A 410 -8.09 15.48 -15.27
N VAL A 411 -7.03 14.74 -15.61
CA VAL A 411 -6.42 13.75 -14.72
C VAL A 411 -5.06 14.26 -14.27
N VAL A 412 -4.92 14.54 -12.97
CA VAL A 412 -3.72 15.14 -12.38
C VAL A 412 -3.41 14.51 -11.02
N GLY A 413 -2.21 14.75 -10.49
CA GLY A 413 -1.89 14.39 -9.11
C GLY A 413 -0.41 14.16 -8.86
N GLU A 414 -0.09 13.28 -7.91
CA GLU A 414 1.29 13.04 -7.47
C GLU A 414 2.07 12.18 -8.46
N VAL A 415 3.38 12.43 -8.59
CA VAL A 415 4.30 11.45 -9.19
C VAL A 415 4.48 10.25 -8.25
N PRO A 416 4.91 9.09 -8.75
CA PRO A 416 5.31 7.97 -7.90
C PRO A 416 6.41 8.36 -6.89
N TYR A 417 6.29 7.83 -5.67
CA TYR A 417 7.26 7.96 -4.59
C TYR A 417 7.16 6.76 -3.64
N ALA A 418 8.23 6.47 -2.91
CA ALA A 418 8.22 5.52 -1.79
C ALA A 418 9.00 6.08 -0.61
N GLU A 419 8.54 5.75 0.60
CA GLU A 419 9.25 6.05 1.85
C GLU A 419 9.60 7.54 1.99
N TRP A 420 10.82 7.87 2.45
CA TRP A 420 11.25 9.24 2.72
C TRP A 420 11.26 10.15 1.47
N LEU A 421 11.31 9.59 0.26
CA LEU A 421 11.22 10.39 -0.97
C LEU A 421 9.81 10.96 -1.18
N GLY A 422 8.81 10.36 -0.52
CA GLY A 422 7.44 10.85 -0.46
C GLY A 422 7.16 11.83 0.67
N ASP A 423 8.07 12.01 1.63
CA ASP A 423 7.85 12.94 2.73
C ASP A 423 7.78 14.38 2.21
N ARG A 424 6.68 15.08 2.51
CA ARG A 424 6.45 16.43 2.01
C ARG A 424 5.68 17.27 3.00
N THR A 425 6.13 18.52 3.18
CA THR A 425 5.39 19.54 3.93
C THR A 425 4.37 20.26 3.07
N ASP A 426 4.63 20.38 1.76
CA ASP A 426 3.70 20.91 0.77
C ASP A 426 2.99 19.75 0.05
N LEU A 427 1.67 19.76 0.15
CA LEU A 427 0.77 18.77 -0.44
C LEU A 427 -0.10 19.39 -1.54
N SER A 428 0.39 20.43 -2.22
CA SER A 428 -0.25 21.00 -3.41
C SER A 428 -0.27 20.02 -4.59
N ILE A 429 -1.21 20.22 -5.54
CA ILE A 429 -1.29 19.42 -6.77
C ILE A 429 -0.06 19.75 -7.64
N PRO A 430 0.82 18.77 -7.97
CA PRO A 430 2.02 19.02 -8.76
C PRO A 430 1.77 19.52 -10.19
N PHE A 431 2.86 19.93 -10.86
CA PHE A 431 2.88 20.34 -12.28
C PHE A 431 1.95 21.50 -12.62
N ASN A 432 1.74 22.43 -11.69
CA ASN A 432 0.76 23.52 -11.81
C ASN A 432 -0.64 22.97 -12.14
N GLY A 433 -1.00 21.78 -11.60
CA GLY A 433 -2.26 21.12 -11.90
C GLY A 433 -3.47 22.00 -11.59
N SER A 434 -3.43 22.78 -10.52
CA SER A 434 -4.49 23.74 -10.16
C SER A 434 -4.72 24.83 -11.21
N ASP A 435 -3.65 25.31 -11.88
CA ASP A 435 -3.75 26.28 -12.97
C ASP A 435 -4.31 25.63 -14.24
N LEU A 436 -3.85 24.42 -14.56
CA LEU A 436 -4.36 23.64 -15.69
C LEU A 436 -5.87 23.40 -15.55
N ILE A 437 -6.30 22.91 -14.39
CA ILE A 437 -7.71 22.70 -14.07
C ILE A 437 -8.47 24.01 -14.22
N SER A 438 -7.99 25.09 -13.59
CA SER A 438 -8.66 26.39 -13.60
C SER A 438 -8.82 26.97 -15.00
N ARG A 439 -7.82 26.79 -15.87
CA ARG A 439 -7.85 27.24 -17.26
C ARG A 439 -8.95 26.52 -18.04
N ILE A 440 -9.00 25.19 -17.96
CA ILE A 440 -9.99 24.38 -18.69
C ILE A 440 -11.40 24.62 -18.13
N ALA A 441 -11.57 24.55 -16.81
CA ALA A 441 -12.87 24.69 -16.13
C ALA A 441 -13.50 26.09 -16.27
N SER A 442 -12.73 27.10 -16.71
CA SER A 442 -13.26 28.42 -17.02
C SER A 442 -14.06 28.50 -18.33
N LYS A 443 -13.90 27.51 -19.21
CA LYS A 443 -14.50 27.49 -20.55
C LYS A 443 -15.29 26.21 -20.85
N VAL A 444 -14.90 25.09 -20.26
CA VAL A 444 -15.47 23.77 -20.54
C VAL A 444 -15.94 23.13 -19.23
N PRO A 445 -17.15 22.54 -19.17
CA PRO A 445 -17.58 21.76 -18.01
C PRO A 445 -16.57 20.66 -17.69
N THR A 446 -16.08 20.59 -16.46
CA THR A 446 -14.86 19.83 -16.13
C THR A 446 -15.07 18.88 -14.96
N LEU A 447 -14.76 17.60 -15.21
CA LEU A 447 -14.47 16.61 -14.18
C LEU A 447 -12.95 16.59 -13.92
N VAL A 448 -12.57 16.64 -12.66
CA VAL A 448 -11.19 16.38 -12.22
C VAL A 448 -11.09 15.00 -11.57
N VAL A 449 -10.12 14.22 -12.01
CA VAL A 449 -9.71 12.96 -11.38
C VAL A 449 -8.34 13.17 -10.74
N VAL A 450 -8.26 13.04 -9.43
CA VAL A 450 -7.02 13.20 -8.66
C VAL A 450 -6.41 11.83 -8.38
N ILE A 451 -5.18 11.64 -8.88
CA ILE A 451 -4.35 10.46 -8.64
C ILE A 451 -3.33 10.79 -7.55
N SER A 452 -3.52 10.28 -6.35
CA SER A 452 -2.66 10.63 -5.21
C SER A 452 -2.57 9.52 -4.17
N GLY A 453 -1.46 9.48 -3.44
CA GLY A 453 -1.29 8.54 -2.34
C GLY A 453 -2.01 8.98 -1.04
N ARG A 454 -2.59 10.18 -1.05
CA ARG A 454 -3.07 10.90 0.14
C ARG A 454 -3.92 12.10 -0.28
N PRO A 455 -4.61 12.78 0.67
CA PRO A 455 -5.26 14.05 0.40
C PRO A 455 -4.25 15.11 -0.03
N LEU A 456 -4.63 15.91 -1.02
CA LEU A 456 -3.86 17.07 -1.50
C LEU A 456 -4.63 18.36 -1.22
N VAL A 457 -3.92 19.49 -1.18
CA VAL A 457 -4.54 20.81 -1.16
C VAL A 457 -5.35 20.98 -2.44
N VAL A 458 -6.66 21.22 -2.28
CA VAL A 458 -7.54 21.62 -3.38
C VAL A 458 -7.96 23.05 -3.11
N GLU A 459 -7.42 24.00 -3.86
CA GLU A 459 -7.66 25.41 -3.60
C GLU A 459 -9.15 25.76 -3.81
N PRO A 460 -9.74 26.64 -2.99
CA PRO A 460 -11.15 27.03 -3.13
C PRO A 460 -11.51 27.49 -4.55
N GLN A 461 -10.63 28.26 -5.19
CA GLN A 461 -10.81 28.73 -6.56
C GLN A 461 -10.89 27.61 -7.62
N VAL A 462 -10.22 26.49 -7.38
CA VAL A 462 -10.32 25.29 -8.23
C VAL A 462 -11.65 24.62 -7.96
N LEU A 463 -11.97 24.40 -6.67
CA LEU A 463 -13.19 23.73 -6.26
C LEU A 463 -14.45 24.47 -6.73
N ASP A 464 -14.45 25.80 -6.76
CA ASP A 464 -15.57 26.62 -7.24
C ASP A 464 -15.81 26.49 -8.75
N LYS A 465 -14.74 26.29 -9.54
CA LYS A 465 -14.80 26.25 -11.01
C LYS A 465 -15.19 24.88 -11.56
N VAL A 466 -14.72 23.81 -10.94
CA VAL A 466 -14.93 22.43 -11.43
C VAL A 466 -16.36 21.96 -11.20
N ASP A 467 -16.86 21.10 -12.08
CA ASP A 467 -18.20 20.54 -11.98
C ASP A 467 -18.20 19.26 -11.17
N ALA A 468 -17.18 18.41 -11.33
CA ALA A 468 -17.02 17.22 -10.48
C ALA A 468 -15.56 17.01 -10.08
N LEU A 469 -15.37 16.34 -8.94
CA LEU A 469 -14.07 15.99 -8.37
C LEU A 469 -14.12 14.56 -7.85
N VAL A 470 -13.19 13.72 -8.30
CA VAL A 470 -13.05 12.33 -7.88
C VAL A 470 -11.64 12.11 -7.33
N ALA A 471 -11.54 11.58 -6.12
CA ALA A 471 -10.30 11.01 -5.61
C ALA A 471 -10.21 9.55 -6.08
N ALA A 472 -9.23 9.27 -6.95
CA ALA A 472 -8.98 7.94 -7.50
C ALA A 472 -7.82 7.20 -6.81
N TRP A 473 -7.16 7.87 -5.87
CA TRP A 473 -6.00 7.35 -5.14
C TRP A 473 -4.87 6.93 -6.09
N LEU A 474 -4.23 5.79 -5.85
CA LEU A 474 -3.34 5.13 -6.79
C LEU A 474 -4.04 3.84 -7.27
N PRO A 475 -4.82 3.88 -8.37
CA PRO A 475 -5.72 2.79 -8.76
C PRO A 475 -5.02 1.55 -9.33
N GLY A 476 -3.74 1.60 -9.68
CA GLY A 476 -3.04 0.43 -10.25
C GLY A 476 -3.27 0.27 -11.75
N SER A 477 -3.22 -0.95 -12.28
CA SER A 477 -3.12 -1.21 -13.72
C SER A 477 -4.44 -1.10 -14.50
N GLU A 478 -5.57 -1.09 -13.82
CA GLU A 478 -6.89 -1.29 -14.43
C GLU A 478 -7.71 0.01 -14.52
N GLY A 479 -7.27 0.96 -15.37
CA GLY A 479 -7.90 2.27 -15.55
C GLY A 479 -9.39 2.22 -15.95
N MET A 480 -9.86 1.11 -16.52
CA MET A 480 -11.29 0.87 -16.79
C MET A 480 -12.17 0.94 -15.54
N GLY A 481 -11.64 0.65 -14.35
CA GLY A 481 -12.41 0.79 -13.12
C GLY A 481 -12.73 2.25 -12.77
N VAL A 482 -11.94 3.20 -13.28
CA VAL A 482 -12.25 4.63 -13.16
C VAL A 482 -13.47 4.96 -14.03
N THR A 483 -13.43 4.59 -15.30
CA THR A 483 -14.47 4.94 -16.28
C THR A 483 -15.79 4.22 -16.04
N ASP A 484 -15.76 3.02 -15.44
CA ASP A 484 -16.95 2.31 -14.95
C ASP A 484 -17.88 3.23 -14.13
N CYS A 485 -17.30 4.05 -13.25
CA CYS A 485 -18.05 4.99 -12.43
C CYS A 485 -18.31 6.31 -13.17
N LEU A 486 -17.33 6.84 -13.91
CA LEU A 486 -17.48 8.14 -14.59
C LEU A 486 -18.64 8.15 -15.58
N PHE A 487 -18.88 7.04 -16.27
CA PHE A 487 -19.95 6.93 -17.28
C PHE A 487 -21.19 6.16 -16.80
N GLY A 488 -21.28 5.86 -15.50
CA GLY A 488 -22.49 5.31 -14.87
C GLY A 488 -22.77 3.83 -15.09
N ASP A 489 -21.78 3.05 -15.54
CA ASP A 489 -21.90 1.59 -15.57
C ASP A 489 -21.97 1.03 -14.14
N HIS A 490 -21.30 1.71 -13.20
CA HIS A 490 -21.33 1.45 -11.77
C HIS A 490 -21.51 2.74 -10.95
N ASP A 491 -22.01 2.60 -9.72
CA ASP A 491 -22.15 3.72 -8.79
C ASP A 491 -20.87 3.92 -7.97
N PHE A 492 -20.63 5.15 -7.51
CA PHE A 492 -19.59 5.43 -6.53
C PHE A 492 -19.99 4.89 -5.16
N LEU A 493 -19.15 4.02 -4.60
CA LEU A 493 -19.34 3.41 -3.28
C LEU A 493 -18.27 3.82 -2.27
N GLY A 494 -17.13 4.33 -2.74
CA GLY A 494 -16.01 4.67 -1.90
C GLY A 494 -16.32 5.82 -0.94
N THR A 495 -15.75 5.73 0.26
CA THR A 495 -15.81 6.78 1.28
C THR A 495 -14.41 7.09 1.79
N LEU A 496 -14.14 8.36 2.10
CA LEU A 496 -12.82 8.81 2.52
C LEU A 496 -12.28 7.99 3.70
N PRO A 497 -11.14 7.28 3.54
CA PRO A 497 -10.48 6.54 4.61
C PRO A 497 -9.54 7.42 5.45
N VAL A 498 -9.38 8.68 5.04
CA VAL A 498 -8.54 9.70 5.65
C VAL A 498 -9.26 11.04 5.54
N THR A 499 -9.08 11.90 6.53
CA THR A 499 -9.65 13.24 6.58
C THR A 499 -8.98 14.13 5.53
N TRP A 500 -9.78 14.84 4.73
CA TRP A 500 -9.26 15.77 3.74
C TRP A 500 -9.13 17.17 4.34
N PHE A 501 -7.90 17.63 4.55
CA PHE A 501 -7.60 18.95 5.12
C PHE A 501 -7.89 20.10 4.13
N ARG A 502 -8.15 21.31 4.64
CA ARG A 502 -8.24 22.55 3.84
C ARG A 502 -6.86 23.14 3.55
N SER A 503 -5.98 23.11 4.55
CA SER A 503 -4.60 23.59 4.48
C SER A 503 -3.67 22.62 5.22
N THR A 504 -2.43 22.52 4.78
CA THR A 504 -1.38 21.76 5.48
C THR A 504 -1.09 22.28 6.89
N ASP A 505 -1.49 23.52 7.20
CA ASP A 505 -1.38 24.11 8.55
C ASP A 505 -2.30 23.41 9.57
N GLN A 506 -3.33 22.70 9.12
CA GLN A 506 -4.20 21.91 10.00
C GLN A 506 -3.56 20.58 10.43
N LEU A 507 -2.42 20.19 9.84
CA LEU A 507 -1.86 18.86 10.07
C LEU A 507 -1.02 18.78 11.35
N PRO A 508 -1.18 17.72 12.17
CA PRO A 508 -2.07 16.57 11.93
C PRO A 508 -3.54 16.85 12.28
N ILE A 509 -4.47 16.35 11.45
CA ILE A 509 -5.93 16.37 11.65
C ILE A 509 -6.46 14.96 11.42
N ASN A 510 -7.32 14.46 12.32
CA ASN A 510 -7.89 13.12 12.20
C ASN A 510 -9.34 13.08 12.69
N ALA A 511 -10.11 12.07 12.28
CA ALA A 511 -11.55 11.93 12.58
C ALA A 511 -11.93 11.96 14.07
N ARG A 512 -11.02 11.63 14.98
CA ARG A 512 -11.26 11.61 16.44
C ARG A 512 -11.09 12.99 17.08
N ASP A 513 -10.53 13.95 16.36
CA ASP A 513 -10.24 15.28 16.86
C ASP A 513 -11.49 16.17 16.65
N ALA A 514 -12.28 16.33 17.71
CA ALA A 514 -13.63 16.92 17.67
C ALA A 514 -13.69 18.41 17.32
N SER A 515 -12.55 19.10 17.18
CA SER A 515 -12.44 20.55 17.01
C SER A 515 -12.25 21.02 15.57
N ASP A 516 -11.99 20.12 14.63
CA ASP A 516 -11.38 20.53 13.36
C ASP A 516 -12.41 20.64 12.23
N ASP A 517 -12.22 21.63 11.34
CA ASP A 517 -13.05 21.91 10.15
C ASP A 517 -12.35 21.36 8.89
N PRO A 518 -12.50 20.05 8.58
CA PRO A 518 -11.91 19.47 7.38
C PRO A 518 -12.61 20.00 6.12
N LEU A 519 -11.90 19.96 4.98
CA LEU A 519 -12.52 20.21 3.67
C LEU A 519 -13.56 19.14 3.36
N PHE A 520 -13.18 17.87 3.57
CA PHE A 520 -14.08 16.73 3.52
C PHE A 520 -13.77 15.82 4.73
N PRO A 521 -14.76 15.52 5.59
CA PRO A 521 -14.52 14.71 6.77
C PRO A 521 -14.24 13.25 6.41
N PHE A 522 -13.60 12.52 7.32
CA PHE A 522 -13.51 11.06 7.23
C PHE A 522 -14.90 10.42 6.98
N GLY A 523 -14.94 9.40 6.12
CA GLY A 523 -16.18 8.73 5.72
C GLY A 523 -17.03 9.50 4.70
N TYR A 524 -16.61 10.71 4.28
CA TYR A 524 -17.29 11.45 3.22
C TYR A 524 -17.20 10.74 1.87
N GLY A 525 -18.26 10.80 1.09
CA GLY A 525 -18.32 10.30 -0.28
C GLY A 525 -19.72 10.50 -0.83
N LEU A 526 -19.85 11.24 -1.92
CA LEU A 526 -21.14 11.43 -2.57
C LEU A 526 -21.56 10.14 -3.27
N LYS A 527 -22.86 9.84 -3.22
CA LYS A 527 -23.46 8.78 -4.03
C LYS A 527 -23.94 9.39 -5.35
N MET A 528 -23.87 8.62 -6.43
CA MET A 528 -24.61 8.97 -7.64
C MET A 528 -26.09 8.72 -7.35
N PHE A 529 -26.91 9.77 -7.41
CA PHE A 529 -28.35 9.58 -7.44
C PHE A 529 -28.71 9.10 -8.84
N ARG A 530 -29.13 7.84 -8.99
CA ARG A 530 -29.96 7.46 -10.13
C ARG A 530 -31.37 7.96 -9.82
N GLY A 531 -31.86 8.90 -10.60
CA GLY A 531 -33.30 9.15 -10.64
C GLY A 531 -33.96 7.91 -11.24
N ASP A 532 -34.87 7.29 -10.49
CA ASP A 532 -35.74 6.22 -10.97
C ASP A 532 -36.64 6.69 -12.13
#